data_AF-A0A176RZ85-F1
#
_entry.id   AF-A0A176RZ85-F1
#
_cell.length_a   1.000
_cell.length_b   1.000
_cell.length_c   1.000
_cell.angle_alpha   90.00
_cell.angle_beta   90.00
_cell.angle_gamma   90.00
#
_symmetry.space_group_name_H-M   'P 1'
#
loop_
_entity.id
_entity.type
_entity.pdbx_description
1 polymer ?
#
loop_
_entity_poly.entity_id
_entity_poly.type
_entity_poly.pdbx_seq_one_letter_code
_entity_poly.pdbx_strand_id
1 'polypeptide(L)'
;MKPDDHVLEIGTGWGSFAIYAARHYGCRVTTTTISPAQYKLAVQRIEKAGLSDRITVLCQDYRELSGQYDKLVSIEMIEAIGYSHFDAYFDTCSRLLKNDGMMLLQSITITDQRYETAKRSVDFIQR
;
A
#
# COMPACT_ATOMS: atom_id res chain seq x y z
N MET A 1 -13.93 -7.63 0.89
CA MET A 1 -13.95 -6.52 1.85
C MET A 1 -15.37 -6.33 2.31
N LYS A 2 -15.57 -5.94 3.57
CA LYS A 2 -16.86 -5.67 4.22
C LYS A 2 -16.89 -4.20 4.70
N PRO A 3 -18.08 -3.60 4.92
CA PRO A 3 -18.18 -2.20 5.37
C PRO A 3 -17.47 -1.88 6.67
N ASP A 4 -17.34 -2.87 7.57
CA ASP A 4 -16.70 -2.70 8.88
C ASP A 4 -15.19 -2.92 8.83
N ASP A 5 -14.64 -3.38 7.69
CA ASP A 5 -13.20 -3.58 7.54
C ASP A 5 -12.48 -2.21 7.56
N HIS A 6 -11.34 -2.15 8.25
CA HIS A 6 -10.36 -1.10 8.06
C HIS A 6 -9.20 -1.63 7.22
N VAL A 7 -9.05 -1.07 6.02
CA VAL A 7 -8.04 -1.45 5.03
C VAL A 7 -6.85 -0.51 5.08
N LEU A 8 -5.64 -1.05 5.14
CA LEU A 8 -4.40 -0.32 4.87
C LEU A 8 -3.98 -0.51 3.40
N GLU A 9 -3.70 0.59 2.71
CA GLU A 9 -3.01 0.60 1.41
C GLU A 9 -1.59 1.14 1.59
N ILE A 10 -0.59 0.30 1.32
CA ILE A 10 0.80 0.73 1.21
C ILE A 10 1.05 1.06 -0.26
N GLY A 11 1.25 2.35 -0.54
CA GLY A 11 1.43 2.90 -1.89
C GLY A 11 0.15 3.52 -2.44
N THR A 12 -0.21 4.72 -1.99
CA THR A 12 -1.43 5.44 -2.42
C THR A 12 -1.57 5.62 -3.93
N GLY A 13 -0.44 5.72 -4.64
CA GLY A 13 -0.42 6.14 -6.04
C GLY A 13 -1.18 7.46 -6.21
N TRP A 14 -2.27 7.45 -6.95
CA TRP A 14 -3.12 8.63 -7.16
C TRP A 14 -4.51 8.50 -6.51
N GLY A 15 -4.66 7.63 -5.50
CA GLY A 15 -5.85 7.44 -4.69
C GLY A 15 -6.95 6.56 -5.31
N SER A 16 -6.72 5.97 -6.48
CA SER A 16 -7.74 5.22 -7.23
C SER A 16 -8.26 4.00 -6.47
N PHE A 17 -7.37 3.20 -5.87
CA PHE A 17 -7.78 2.03 -5.09
C PHE A 17 -8.56 2.43 -3.85
N ALA A 18 -8.05 3.38 -3.05
CA ALA A 18 -8.75 3.84 -1.84
C ALA A 18 -10.18 4.33 -2.15
N ILE A 19 -10.34 5.14 -3.20
CA ILE A 19 -11.65 5.62 -3.66
C ILE A 19 -12.55 4.45 -4.07
N TYR A 20 -12.02 3.50 -4.86
CA TYR A 20 -12.77 2.34 -5.31
C TYR A 20 -13.23 1.48 -4.12
N ALA A 21 -12.32 1.14 -3.22
CA ALA A 21 -12.59 0.28 -2.08
C ALA A 21 -13.66 0.88 -1.16
N ALA A 22 -13.50 2.15 -0.77
CA ALA A 22 -14.47 2.84 0.09
C ALA A 22 -15.84 2.98 -0.59
N ARG A 23 -15.87 3.34 -1.88
CA ARG A 23 -17.13 3.53 -2.62
C ARG A 23 -17.92 2.22 -2.81
N HIS A 24 -17.23 1.13 -3.15
CA HIS A 24 -17.91 -0.12 -3.54
C HIS A 24 -18.14 -1.08 -2.38
N TYR A 25 -17.31 -1.02 -1.33
CA TYR A 25 -17.42 -1.93 -0.19
C TYR A 25 -17.79 -1.22 1.12
N GLY A 26 -17.81 0.11 1.16
CA GLY A 26 -18.15 0.90 2.36
C GLY A 26 -17.10 0.87 3.47
N CYS A 27 -15.96 0.20 3.23
CA CYS A 27 -14.90 0.04 4.20
C CYS A 27 -14.19 1.38 4.50
N ARG A 28 -13.47 1.40 5.62
CA ARG A 28 -12.53 2.49 5.92
C ARG A 28 -11.20 2.18 5.25
N VAL A 29 -10.55 3.20 4.69
CA VAL A 29 -9.22 3.04 4.08
C VAL A 29 -8.25 4.02 4.72
N THR A 30 -7.12 3.52 5.20
CA THR A 30 -5.92 4.33 5.43
C THR A 30 -4.97 4.03 4.29
N THR A 31 -4.46 5.05 3.62
CA THR A 31 -3.52 4.89 2.50
C THR A 31 -2.30 5.77 2.73
N THR A 32 -1.10 5.26 2.44
CA THR A 32 0.15 6.00 2.65
C THR A 32 1.01 6.13 1.41
N THR A 33 1.65 7.28 1.27
CA THR A 33 2.67 7.55 0.26
C THR A 33 3.79 8.41 0.85
N ILE A 34 4.99 8.30 0.29
CA ILE A 34 6.13 9.19 0.59
C ILE A 34 6.21 10.38 -0.39
N SER A 35 5.37 10.40 -1.42
CA SER A 35 5.37 11.46 -2.44
C SER A 35 4.39 12.58 -2.08
N PRO A 36 4.86 13.82 -1.84
CA PRO A 36 3.98 14.95 -1.56
C PRO A 36 3.01 15.26 -2.70
N ALA A 37 3.42 15.00 -3.96
CA ALA A 37 2.58 15.19 -5.13
C ALA A 37 1.43 14.19 -5.19
N GLN A 38 1.72 12.92 -4.89
CA GLN A 38 0.70 11.87 -4.79
C GLN A 38 -0.27 12.15 -3.65
N TYR A 39 0.25 12.50 -2.47
CA TYR A 39 -0.55 12.89 -1.31
C TYR A 39 -1.54 14.00 -1.67
N LYS A 40 -1.04 15.11 -2.23
CA LYS A 40 -1.87 16.26 -2.60
C LYS A 40 -2.97 15.89 -3.60
N LEU A 41 -2.64 15.15 -4.65
CA LEU A 41 -3.62 14.78 -5.67
C LEU A 41 -4.64 13.76 -5.15
N ALA A 42 -4.19 12.79 -4.34
CA ALA A 42 -5.07 11.78 -3.74
C ALA A 42 -6.10 12.45 -2.82
N VAL A 43 -5.69 13.34 -1.93
CA VAL A 43 -6.58 14.11 -1.05
C VAL A 43 -7.64 14.86 -1.87
N GLN A 44 -7.22 15.62 -2.89
CA GLN A 44 -8.15 16.34 -3.77
C GLN A 44 -9.17 15.43 -4.46
N ARG A 45 -8.74 14.25 -4.92
CA ARG A 45 -9.62 13.28 -5.58
C ARG A 45 -10.61 12.64 -4.60
N ILE A 46 -10.18 12.37 -3.37
CA ILE A 46 -11.00 11.80 -2.30
C ILE A 46 -12.06 12.81 -1.85
N GLU A 47 -11.68 14.07 -1.67
CA GLU A 47 -12.62 15.16 -1.35
C GLU A 47 -13.65 15.33 -2.46
N LYS A 48 -13.21 15.39 -3.73
CA LYS A 48 -14.11 15.47 -4.89
C LYS A 48 -15.03 14.24 -5.00
N ALA A 49 -14.59 13.09 -4.53
CA ALA A 49 -15.39 11.87 -4.49
C ALA A 49 -16.39 11.81 -3.32
N GLY A 50 -16.31 12.75 -2.36
CA GLY A 50 -17.15 12.79 -1.17
C GLY A 50 -16.86 11.68 -0.17
N LEU A 51 -15.60 11.22 -0.07
CA LEU A 51 -15.21 10.03 0.72
C LEU A 51 -14.23 10.37 1.86
N SER A 52 -14.07 11.64 2.22
CA SER A 52 -13.12 12.09 3.24
C SER A 52 -13.46 11.59 4.65
N ASP A 53 -14.68 11.13 4.91
CA ASP A 53 -15.10 10.49 6.16
C ASP A 53 -14.66 9.02 6.26
N ARG A 54 -14.32 8.39 5.12
CA ARG A 54 -13.94 6.97 5.03
C ARG A 54 -12.48 6.75 4.71
N ILE A 55 -11.84 7.71 4.06
CA ILE A 55 -10.46 7.57 3.58
C ILE A 55 -9.55 8.56 4.29
N THR A 56 -8.49 8.04 4.90
CA THR A 56 -7.37 8.82 5.44
C THR A 56 -6.16 8.64 4.54
N VAL A 57 -5.61 9.74 4.04
CA VAL A 57 -4.34 9.74 3.29
C VAL A 57 -3.22 10.19 4.23
N LEU A 58 -2.12 9.45 4.26
CA LEU A 58 -0.92 9.77 5.01
C LEU A 58 0.23 10.08 4.05
N CYS A 59 1.02 11.10 4.39
CA CYS A 59 2.30 11.37 3.72
C CYS A 59 3.45 10.85 4.60
N GLN A 60 3.44 9.54 4.87
CA GLN A 60 4.34 8.90 5.82
C GLN A 60 4.97 7.65 5.22
N ASP A 61 6.15 7.28 5.71
CA ASP A 61 6.75 6.01 5.36
C ASP A 61 5.95 4.86 6.01
N TYR A 62 5.72 3.78 5.26
CA TYR A 62 4.96 2.63 5.77
C TYR A 62 5.60 2.00 7.03
N ARG A 63 6.93 2.13 7.17
CA ARG A 63 7.72 1.62 8.31
C ARG A 63 7.34 2.30 9.61
N GLU A 64 6.88 3.55 9.55
CA GLU A 64 6.50 4.36 10.71
C GLU A 64 5.03 4.17 11.11
N LEU A 65 4.25 3.45 10.30
CA LEU A 65 2.85 3.23 10.60
C LEU A 65 2.67 2.38 11.86
N SER A 66 1.57 2.65 12.56
CA SER A 66 1.13 1.94 13.75
C SER A 66 -0.35 1.58 13.64
N GLY A 67 -0.84 0.78 14.59
CA GLY A 67 -2.19 0.25 14.60
C GLY A 67 -2.30 -1.15 14.00
N GLN A 68 -3.53 -1.63 13.87
CA GLN A 68 -3.84 -2.93 13.29
C GLN A 68 -5.04 -2.82 12.35
N TYR A 69 -4.92 -3.43 11.18
CA TYR A 69 -5.88 -3.36 10.09
C TYR A 69 -6.46 -4.75 9.81
N ASP A 70 -7.73 -4.80 9.40
CA ASP A 70 -8.39 -6.04 8.99
C ASP A 70 -7.79 -6.58 7.68
N LYS A 71 -7.36 -5.66 6.81
CA LYS A 71 -6.81 -5.99 5.50
C LYS A 71 -5.67 -5.04 5.14
N LEU A 72 -4.70 -5.56 4.42
CA LEU A 72 -3.58 -4.81 3.87
C LEU A 72 -3.50 -5.07 2.37
N VAL A 73 -3.36 -4.02 1.58
CA VAL A 73 -3.05 -4.12 0.15
C VAL A 73 -1.74 -3.42 -0.14
N SER A 74 -0.94 -4.00 -1.03
CA SER A 74 0.22 -3.34 -1.60
C SER A 74 0.33 -3.70 -3.07
N ILE A 75 0.35 -2.67 -3.91
CA ILE A 75 0.28 -2.78 -5.37
C ILE A 75 1.55 -2.16 -5.93
N GLU A 76 2.38 -3.00 -6.57
CA GLU A 76 3.62 -2.57 -7.26
C GLU A 76 4.59 -1.75 -6.38
N MET A 77 4.62 -2.05 -5.07
CA MET A 77 5.54 -1.42 -4.12
C MET A 77 6.79 -2.25 -3.84
N ILE A 78 6.69 -3.58 -3.89
CA ILE A 78 7.78 -4.48 -3.48
C ILE A 78 9.01 -4.36 -4.39
N GLU A 79 8.79 -3.96 -5.64
CA GLU A 79 9.79 -3.67 -6.65
C GLU A 79 10.71 -2.51 -6.23
N ALA A 80 10.13 -1.48 -5.60
CA ALA A 80 10.85 -0.29 -5.13
C ALA A 80 11.55 -0.50 -3.77
N ILE A 81 11.14 -1.52 -3.00
CA ILE A 81 11.72 -1.81 -1.68
C ILE A 81 13.11 -2.44 -1.80
N GLY A 82 13.31 -3.29 -2.82
CA GLY A 82 14.57 -4.00 -3.03
C GLY A 82 14.71 -5.23 -2.14
N TYR A 83 15.34 -6.27 -2.71
CA TYR A 83 15.42 -7.61 -2.11
C TYR A 83 15.96 -7.64 -0.68
N SER A 84 16.96 -6.82 -0.36
CA SER A 84 17.59 -6.76 0.97
C SER A 84 16.65 -6.28 2.09
N HIS A 85 15.49 -5.72 1.74
CA HIS A 85 14.52 -5.17 2.68
C HIS A 85 13.20 -5.95 2.72
N PHE A 86 13.11 -7.10 2.03
CA PHE A 86 11.88 -7.89 1.99
C PHE A 86 11.47 -8.39 3.38
N ASP A 87 12.40 -8.90 4.18
CA ASP A 87 12.09 -9.36 5.55
C ASP A 87 11.48 -8.23 6.38
N ALA A 88 12.12 -7.05 6.41
CA ALA A 88 11.61 -5.88 7.14
C ALA A 88 10.25 -5.38 6.61
N TYR A 89 10.03 -5.48 5.29
CA TYR A 89 8.75 -5.13 4.67
C TYR A 89 7.64 -6.09 5.11
N PHE A 90 7.87 -7.40 5.03
CA PHE A 90 6.88 -8.39 5.44
C PHE A 90 6.66 -8.38 6.96
N ASP A 91 7.69 -8.15 7.77
CA ASP A 91 7.57 -7.96 9.22
C ASP A 91 6.67 -6.75 9.54
N THR A 92 6.86 -5.64 8.81
CA THR A 92 6.01 -4.46 8.96
C THR A 92 4.57 -4.76 8.56
N CYS A 93 4.35 -5.43 7.42
CA CYS A 93 3.02 -5.83 6.98
C CYS A 93 2.33 -6.74 8.01
N SER A 94 3.06 -7.72 8.55
CA SER A 94 2.55 -8.63 9.58
C SER A 94 2.21 -7.88 10.87
N ARG A 95 3.05 -6.94 11.31
CA ARG A 95 2.81 -6.12 12.51
C ARG A 95 1.57 -5.24 12.39
N LEU A 96 1.28 -4.76 11.18
CA LEU A 96 0.13 -3.89 10.89
C LEU A 96 -1.15 -4.69 10.67
N LEU A 97 -1.12 -6.00 10.52
CA LEU A 97 -2.31 -6.82 10.40
C LEU A 97 -2.84 -7.24 11.78
N LYS A 98 -4.17 -7.36 11.89
CA LYS A 98 -4.81 -8.14 12.96
C LYS A 98 -4.44 -9.62 12.81
N ASN A 99 -4.59 -10.40 13.88
CA ASN A 99 -4.23 -11.82 13.90
C ASN A 99 -4.93 -12.66 12.80
N ASP A 100 -6.16 -12.31 12.43
CA ASP A 100 -6.97 -12.90 11.37
C ASP A 100 -7.03 -12.04 10.10
N GLY A 101 -6.16 -11.02 10.02
CA GLY A 101 -6.09 -10.09 8.91
C GLY A 101 -5.55 -10.75 7.63
N MET A 102 -5.88 -10.14 6.49
CA MET A 102 -5.45 -10.65 5.18
C MET A 102 -4.62 -9.61 4.43
N MET A 103 -3.50 -10.04 3.84
CA MET A 103 -2.72 -9.25 2.90
C MET A 103 -3.03 -9.64 1.46
N LEU A 104 -3.08 -8.66 0.56
CA LEU A 104 -2.91 -8.84 -0.87
C LEU A 104 -1.65 -8.10 -1.32
N LEU A 105 -0.73 -8.84 -1.94
CA LEU A 105 0.44 -8.29 -2.62
C LEU A 105 0.28 -8.50 -4.13
N GLN A 106 0.21 -7.41 -4.90
CA GLN A 106 0.35 -7.46 -6.35
C GLN A 106 1.75 -7.01 -6.72
N SER A 107 2.46 -7.83 -7.50
CA SER A 107 3.81 -7.51 -7.95
C SER A 107 4.08 -8.05 -9.35
N ILE A 108 5.01 -7.39 -10.05
CA ILE A 108 5.64 -7.90 -11.25
C ILE A 108 6.68 -8.95 -10.83
N THR A 109 6.64 -10.12 -11.46
CA THR A 109 7.57 -11.21 -11.17
C THR A 109 8.55 -11.42 -12.31
N ILE A 110 9.67 -12.04 -11.98
CA ILE A 110 10.69 -12.46 -12.93
C ILE A 110 10.88 -13.97 -12.84
N THR A 111 11.21 -14.60 -13.97
CA THR A 111 11.58 -16.01 -14.01
C THR A 111 12.79 -16.31 -13.12
N ASP A 112 12.73 -17.37 -12.31
CA ASP A 112 13.75 -17.75 -11.32
C ASP A 112 15.19 -17.74 -11.85
N GLN A 113 15.40 -18.19 -13.09
CA GLN A 113 16.73 -18.24 -13.73
C GLN A 113 17.41 -16.86 -13.82
N ARG A 114 16.61 -15.79 -13.85
CA ARG A 114 17.08 -14.40 -13.93
C ARG A 114 17.12 -13.72 -12.57
N TYR A 115 16.62 -14.37 -11.52
CA TYR A 115 16.40 -13.75 -10.22
C TYR A 115 17.71 -13.31 -9.56
N GLU A 116 18.73 -14.17 -9.51
CA GLU A 116 20.02 -13.85 -8.89
C GLU A 116 20.74 -12.66 -9.55
N THR A 117 20.61 -12.53 -10.87
CA THR A 117 21.13 -11.37 -11.60
C THR A 117 20.28 -10.12 -11.31
N ALA A 118 18.94 -10.25 -11.34
CA ALA A 118 18.01 -9.15 -11.12
C ALA A 118 18.09 -8.57 -9.70
N LYS A 119 18.34 -9.40 -8.68
CA LYS A 119 18.57 -8.96 -7.28
C LYS A 119 19.70 -7.94 -7.15
N ARG A 120 20.71 -8.04 -8.02
CA ARG A 120 21.93 -7.23 -7.97
C ARG A 120 21.87 -6.02 -8.90
N SER A 121 20.86 -5.94 -9.77
CA SER A 121 20.66 -4.81 -10.66
C SER A 121 19.70 -3.80 -10.04
N VAL A 122 20.14 -2.54 -9.94
CA VAL A 122 19.24 -1.42 -9.64
C VAL A 122 18.43 -1.15 -10.91
N ASP A 123 17.16 -1.56 -10.88
CA ASP A 123 16.24 -1.32 -12.00
C ASP A 123 15.75 0.14 -12.00
N PHE A 124 15.09 0.59 -13.08
CA PHE A 124 14.59 1.97 -13.18
C PHE A 124 13.65 2.37 -12.02
N ILE A 125 12.96 1.39 -11.44
CA ILE A 125 12.03 1.56 -10.32
C ILE A 125 12.77 1.88 -9.00
N GLN A 126 14.03 1.45 -8.86
CA GLN A 126 14.86 1.65 -7.65
C GLN A 126 15.80 2.87 -7.75
N ARG A 127 15.71 3.66 -8.83
CA ARG A 127 16.51 4.88 -9.03
C ARG A 127 15.81 6.14 -8.52
#